data_AF-A0A7C5NWJ1-F1
#
_entry.id   AF-A0A7C5NWJ1-F1
#
_cell.length_a   1.000
_cell.length_b   1.000
_cell.length_c   1.000
_cell.angle_alpha   90.00
_cell.angle_beta   90.00
_cell.angle_gamma   90.00
#
_symmetry.space_group_name_H-M   'P 1'
#
loop_
_entity.id
_entity.type
_entity.pdbx_description
1 polymer ?
#
loop_
_entity_poly.entity_id
_entity_poly.type
_entity_poly.pdbx_seq_one_letter_code
_entity_poly.pdbx_strand_id
1 'polypeptide(L)' 'MKEYLPQIESIVAPIVESRGYELVEIKVAGVGRASVLRVFVYRVGGITIDEITTLSRVISE' A
#
# COMPACT_ATOMS: atom_id res chain seq x y z
N MET A 1 11.65 -2.69 11.09
CA MET A 1 10.58 -2.37 10.14
C MET A 1 10.96 -1.30 9.13
N LYS A 2 11.49 -0.13 9.51
CA LYS A 2 11.93 0.88 8.52
C LYS A 2 12.94 0.33 7.50
N GLU A 3 13.83 -0.57 7.92
CA GLU A 3 14.81 -1.23 7.04
C GLU A 3 14.19 -2.06 5.91
N TYR A 4 12.97 -2.55 6.09
CA TYR A 4 12.25 -3.35 5.10
C TYR A 4 11.41 -2.50 4.14
N LEU A 5 11.29 -1.18 4.35
CA LEU A 5 10.47 -0.31 3.51
C LEU A 5 10.82 -0.40 2.02
N PRO A 6 12.10 -0.36 1.60
CA PRO A 6 12.44 -0.46 0.18
C PRO A 6 12.02 -1.79 -0.45
N GLN A 7 12.09 -2.88 0.33
CA GLN A 7 11.69 -4.21 -0.11
C GLN A 7 10.17 -4.32 -0.22
N ILE A 8 9.45 -3.79 0.77
CA ILE A 8 7.98 -3.71 0.76
C ILE A 8 7.53 -2.86 -0.44
N GLU A 9 8.15 -1.71 -0.67
CA GLU A 9 7.83 -0.82 -1.79
C GLU A 9 8.04 -1.52 -3.14
N SER A 10 9.14 -2.26 -3.31
CA SER A 10 9.40 -3.04 -4.52
C SER A 10 8.35 -4.13 -4.78
N ILE A 11 7.65 -4.61 -3.74
CA ILE A 11 6.56 -5.59 -3.86
C ILE A 11 5.23 -4.88 -4.11
N VAL A 12 4.94 -3.81 -3.37
CA VAL A 12 3.64 -3.12 -3.40
C VAL A 12 3.48 -2.27 -4.65
N ALA A 13 4.52 -1.58 -5.11
CA ALA A 13 4.48 -0.73 -6.29
C ALA A 13 3.91 -1.43 -7.54
N PRO A 14 4.42 -2.60 -7.98
CA PRO A 14 3.86 -3.26 -9.17
C PRO A 14 2.41 -3.75 -8.97
N ILE A 15 2.00 -4.09 -7.75
CA ILE A 15 0.62 -4.49 -7.44
C ILE A 15 -0.35 -3.30 -7.60
N VAL A 16 0.07 -2.13 -7.15
CA VAL A 16 -0.69 -0.88 -7.24
C VAL A 16 -0.74 -0.41 -8.70
N GLU A 17 0.41 -0.34 -9.37
CA GLU A 17 0.54 0.12 -10.76
C GLU A 17 -0.18 -0.78 -11.78
N SER A 18 -0.13 -2.11 -11.60
CA SER A 18 -0.84 -3.05 -12.49
C SER A 18 -2.37 -2.90 -12.47
N ARG A 19 -2.90 -2.23 -11.44
CA ARG A 19 -4.34 -1.92 -11.30
C ARG A 19 -4.70 -0.50 -11.72
N GLY A 20 -3.74 0.25 -12.28
CA GLY A 20 -3.92 1.63 -12.73
C GLY A 20 -3.94 2.64 -11.57
N TYR A 21 -3.40 2.27 -10.41
CA TYR A 21 -3.20 3.17 -9.29
C TYR A 21 -1.75 3.69 -9.28
N GLU A 22 -1.56 4.89 -8.74
CA GLU A 22 -0.25 5.45 -8.44
C GLU A 22 0.05 5.24 -6.96
N LEU A 23 1.22 4.66 -6.66
CA LEU A 23 1.71 4.58 -5.29
C LEU A 23 2.30 5.94 -4.90
N VAL A 24 1.66 6.63 -3.96
CA VAL A 24 2.11 7.95 -3.50
C VAL A 24 3.14 7.83 -2.39
N GLU A 25 2.89 6.94 -1.42
CA GLU A 25 3.78 6.78 -0.26
C GLU A 25 3.50 5.48 0.50
N ILE A 26 4.52 4.92 1.14
CA ILE A 26 4.39 3.87 2.16
C ILE A 26 4.98 4.33 3.49
N LYS A 27 4.22 4.14 4.57
CA LYS A 27 4.66 4.46 5.93
C LYS A 27 4.40 3.29 6.87
N VAL A 28 5.32 3.06 7.79
CA VAL A 28 5.06 2.22 8.97
C VAL A 28 4.68 3.14 10.13
N ALA A 29 3.51 2.91 10.73
CA ALA A 29 3.07 3.60 11.92
C ALA A 29 2.90 2.62 13.11
N GLY A 30 3.05 3.13 14.32
CA GLY A 30 2.96 2.33 15.55
C GLY A 30 4.32 1.86 16.08
N VAL A 31 4.33 1.29 17.29
CA VAL A 31 5.53 0.84 18.01
C VAL A 31 5.31 -0.60 18.51
N GLY A 32 6.32 -1.45 18.38
CA GLY A 32 6.27 -2.84 18.85
C GLY A 32 5.33 -3.72 18.02
N ARG A 33 4.48 -4.51 18.69
CA ARG A 33 3.57 -5.49 18.04
C ARG A 33 2.36 -4.85 17.35
N ALA A 34 2.08 -3.58 17.60
CA ALA A 34 0.95 -2.84 17.02
C ALA A 34 1.42 -1.95 15.87
N SER A 35 2.21 -2.52 14.96
CA SER A 35 2.71 -1.80 13.80
C SER A 35 1.79 -2.01 12.60
N VAL A 36 1.39 -0.91 11.95
CA VAL A 36 0.53 -0.93 10.76
C VAL A 36 1.28 -0.37 9.56
N LEU A 37 1.11 -1.03 8.41
CA LEU A 37 1.56 -0.52 7.12
C LEU A 37 0.48 0.40 6.55
N ARG A 38 0.82 1.65 6.25
CA ARG A 38 -0.04 2.60 5.55
C ARG A 38 0.45 2.75 4.13
N VAL A 39 -0.42 2.44 3.19
CA VAL A 39 -0.16 2.56 1.74
C VAL A 39 -1.06 3.66 1.23
N PHE A 40 -0.47 4.72 0.68
CA PHE A 40 -1.19 5.83 0.09
C PHE A 40 -1.22 5.66 -1.42
N VAL A 41 -2.42 5.62 -1.99
CA VAL A 41 -2.64 5.41 -3.42
C VAL A 41 -3.52 6.48 -4.02
N TYR A 42 -3.27 6.79 -5.28
CA TYR A 42 -4.02 7.77 -6.06
C TYR A 42 -4.46 7.17 -7.40
N ARG A 43 -5.56 7.70 -7.95
CA ARG A 43 -5.98 7.43 -9.33
C ARG A 43 -6.74 8.62 -9.88
N VAL A 44 -6.43 8.99 -11.11
CA VAL A 44 -7.22 9.96 -11.87
C VAL A 44 -8.65 9.40 -12.05
N GLY A 45 -9.66 10.19 -11.69
CA GLY A 45 -11.06 9.74 -11.67
C GLY A 45 -11.53 9.15 -10.33
N GLY A 46 -10.63 9.07 -9.34
CA GLY A 46 -10.95 8.61 -7.98
C GLY A 46 -10.87 7.10 -7.82
N ILE A 47 -10.91 6.67 -6.55
CA ILE A 47 -10.89 5.26 -6.15
C ILE A 47 -12.06 5.03 -5.21
N THR A 48 -12.83 3.98 -5.46
CA THR A 48 -13.94 3.58 -4.59
C THR A 48 -13.44 2.83 -3.35
N ILE A 49 -14.27 2.76 -2.30
CA ILE A 49 -13.92 2.04 -1.07
C ILE A 49 -13.76 0.53 -1.32
N ASP A 50 -14.57 -0.05 -2.21
CA ASP A 50 -14.49 -1.47 -2.56
C ASP A 50 -13.17 -1.81 -3.28
N GLU A 51 -12.71 -0.91 -4.15
CA GLU A 51 -11.41 -1.02 -4.82
C GLU A 51 -10.25 -0.95 -3.82
N ILE A 52 -10.30 0.00 -2.87
CA ILE A 52 -9.31 0.09 -1.79
C ILE A 52 -9.33 -1.17 -0.93
N THR A 53 -10.50 -1.70 -0.62
CA THR A 53 -10.64 -2.92 0.20
C THR A 53 -10.02 -4.13 -0.51
N THR A 54 -10.28 -4.26 -1.82
CA THR A 54 -9.70 -5.34 -2.64
C THR A 54 -8.18 -5.22 -2.70
N LEU A 55 -7.66 -4.01 -2.90
CA LEU A 55 -6.22 -3.75 -2.92
C LEU A 55 -5.58 -4.10 -1.57
N SER A 56 -6.20 -3.70 -0.46
CA SER A 56 -5.69 -3.97 0.88
C SER A 56 -5.58 -5.47 1.17
N ARG A 57 -6.51 -6.29 0.68
CA ARG A 57 -6.46 -7.75 0.84
C ARG A 57 -5.28 -8.36 0.09
N VAL A 58 -5.10 -7.96 -1.18
CA VAL A 58 -4.02 -8.47 -2.05
C VAL A 58 -2.65 -8.13 -1.49
N ILE A 59 -2.48 -6.97 -0.87
CA ILE A 59 -1.22 -6.57 -0.23
C ILE A 59 -0.96 -7.35 1.07
N SER A 60 -2.01 -7.85 1.71
CA SER A 60 -1.92 -8.55 3.01
C SER A 60 -1.77 -10.06 2.88
N GLU A 61 -1.91 -10.62 1.67
CA GLU A 61 -1.62 -12.02 1.33
C GLU A 61 -0.13 -12.22 1.06
#